data_AF-A0A954BCZ2-F1
#
_entry.id   AF-A0A954BCZ2-F1
#
_cell.length_a   1.000
_cell.length_b   1.000
_cell.length_c   1.000
_cell.angle_alpha   90.00
_cell.angle_beta   90.00
_cell.angle_gamma   90.00
#
_symmetry.space_group_name_H-M   'P 1'
#
loop_
_entity.id
_entity.type
_entity.pdbx_description
1 polymer ?
#
loop_
_entity_poly.entity_id
_entity_poly.type
_entity_poly.pdbx_seq_one_letter_code
_entity_poly.pdbx_strand_id
1 'polypeptide(L)'
;GITVDAFDPSALVVFPEMDAARDTPEITTDCWRILGKSPSSLMCASSRMVVKRKNAPRPAIVACTLLPYSDAFEMGETLTGSLGAIRLNHPHCSRFCVLGGASCSAKA
;
A
#
# COMPACT_ATOMS: atom_id res chain seq x y z
N GLY A 1 -17.66 -20.91 12.92
CA GLY A 1 -17.38 -19.89 11.89
C GLY A 1 -16.86 -18.64 12.55
N ILE A 2 -16.28 -17.71 11.78
CA ILE A 2 -15.91 -16.37 12.28
C ILE A 2 -17.15 -15.49 12.14
N THR A 3 -17.59 -14.84 13.22
CA THR A 3 -18.71 -13.89 13.17
C THR A 3 -18.22 -12.56 12.61
N VAL A 4 -18.53 -12.27 11.35
CA VAL A 4 -18.20 -11.02 10.67
C VAL A 4 -19.48 -10.46 10.06
N ASP A 5 -19.79 -9.20 10.36
CA ASP A 5 -20.85 -8.48 9.65
C ASP A 5 -20.34 -8.06 8.27
N ALA A 6 -20.90 -8.64 7.21
CA ALA A 6 -20.50 -8.34 5.84
C ALA A 6 -20.93 -6.95 5.36
N PHE A 7 -21.82 -6.28 6.10
CA PHE A 7 -22.33 -4.94 5.77
C PHE A 7 -21.68 -3.83 6.60
N ASP A 8 -20.86 -4.17 7.59
CA ASP A 8 -20.05 -3.21 8.33
C ASP A 8 -18.70 -2.99 7.62
N PRO A 9 -18.47 -1.82 6.99
CA PRO A 9 -17.23 -1.52 6.27
C PRO A 9 -16.01 -1.37 7.19
N SER A 10 -16.20 -1.32 8.50
CA SER A 10 -15.11 -1.41 9.49
C SER A 10 -14.75 -2.87 9.81
N ALA A 11 -15.69 -3.80 9.64
CA ALA A 11 -15.51 -5.22 9.88
C ALA A 11 -15.03 -5.98 8.63
N LEU A 12 -15.49 -5.59 7.43
CA LEU A 12 -15.09 -6.21 6.16
C LEU A 12 -14.89 -5.17 5.05
N VAL A 13 -13.70 -5.18 4.44
CA VAL A 13 -13.38 -4.39 3.24
C VAL A 13 -13.00 -5.35 2.12
N VAL A 14 -13.62 -5.18 0.95
CA VAL A 14 -13.32 -5.96 -0.25
C VAL A 14 -12.59 -5.06 -1.25
N PHE A 15 -11.39 -5.47 -1.64
CA PHE A 15 -10.66 -4.79 -2.71
C PHE A 15 -11.03 -5.36 -4.08
N PRO A 16 -10.93 -4.54 -5.14
CA PRO A 16 -11.02 -5.03 -6.51
C PRO A 16 -9.96 -6.10 -6.81
N GLU A 17 -10.20 -6.90 -7.84
CA GLU A 17 -9.24 -7.91 -8.29
C GLU A 17 -7.88 -7.29 -8.66
N MET A 18 -6.80 -7.91 -8.14
CA MET A 18 -5.40 -7.55 -8.33
C MET A 18 -4.77 -8.20 -9.57
N ASP A 19 -5.29 -7.87 -10.75
CA ASP A 19 -4.67 -8.30 -12.01
C ASP A 19 -3.44 -7.43 -12.36
N ALA A 20 -2.25 -7.99 -12.21
CA ALA A 20 -0.99 -7.29 -12.49
C ALA A 20 -0.71 -7.07 -14.00
N ALA A 21 -1.40 -7.78 -14.90
CA ALA A 21 -1.18 -7.67 -16.35
C ALA A 21 -2.02 -6.57 -17.01
N ARG A 22 -3.02 -6.03 -16.30
CA ARG A 22 -3.89 -4.98 -16.82
C ARG A 22 -3.22 -3.62 -16.73
N ASP A 23 -3.33 -2.86 -17.82
CA ASP A 23 -2.75 -1.53 -17.92
C ASP A 23 -3.43 -0.52 -16.96
N THR A 24 -2.69 0.49 -16.54
CA THR A 24 -3.16 1.52 -15.62
C THR A 24 -2.51 2.87 -15.94
N PRO A 25 -3.23 4.01 -15.76
CA PRO A 25 -2.65 5.31 -16.05
C PRO A 25 -1.45 5.60 -15.14
N GLU A 26 -0.50 6.39 -15.63
CA GLU A 26 0.55 6.94 -14.78
C GLU A 26 -0.04 7.93 -13.76
N ILE A 27 0.52 7.93 -12.55
CA ILE A 27 0.15 8.91 -11.52
C ILE A 27 0.93 10.21 -11.76
N THR A 28 0.21 11.32 -11.79
CA THR A 28 0.83 12.66 -11.78
C THR A 28 0.53 13.38 -10.48
N THR A 29 1.27 14.46 -10.20
CA THR A 29 1.00 15.31 -9.02
C THR A 29 -0.37 15.99 -9.09
N ASP A 30 -0.93 16.17 -10.29
CA ASP A 30 -2.27 16.73 -10.46
C ASP A 30 -3.37 15.78 -9.96
N CYS A 31 -3.11 14.47 -9.94
CA CYS A 31 -4.06 13.47 -9.43
C CYS A 31 -4.50 13.77 -7.99
N TRP A 32 -3.63 14.32 -7.15
CA TRP A 32 -3.97 14.70 -5.77
C TRP A 32 -5.10 15.71 -5.72
N ARG A 33 -5.00 16.77 -6.54
CA ARG A 33 -6.03 17.81 -6.65
C ARG A 33 -7.29 17.27 -7.32
N ILE A 34 -7.15 16.52 -8.42
CA ILE A 34 -8.28 15.97 -9.18
C ILE A 34 -9.13 15.03 -8.31
N LEU A 35 -8.49 14.23 -7.46
CA LEU A 35 -9.16 13.23 -6.63
C LEU A 35 -9.49 13.74 -5.21
N GLY A 36 -9.07 14.95 -4.85
CA GLY A 36 -9.21 15.48 -3.49
C GLY A 36 -8.47 14.64 -2.43
N LYS A 37 -7.32 14.06 -2.80
CA LYS A 37 -6.50 13.20 -1.93
C LYS A 37 -5.21 13.89 -1.50
N SER A 38 -4.74 13.55 -0.30
CA SER A 38 -3.40 13.95 0.17
C SER A 38 -2.39 12.82 -0.05
N PRO A 39 -1.14 13.10 -0.45
CA PRO A 39 -0.07 12.11 -0.44
C PRO A 39 0.11 11.42 0.92
N SER A 40 -0.14 12.15 2.01
CA SER A 40 -0.03 11.63 3.38
C SER A 40 -1.15 10.66 3.77
N SER A 41 -2.25 10.58 3.00
CA SER A 41 -3.35 9.66 3.30
C SER A 41 -3.08 8.23 2.82
N LEU A 42 -1.98 8.01 2.09
CA LEU A 42 -1.61 6.68 1.65
C LEU A 42 -0.92 5.90 2.76
N MET A 43 -1.25 4.62 2.89
CA MET A 43 -0.65 3.74 3.90
C MET A 43 0.88 3.71 3.82
N CYS A 44 1.46 3.66 2.62
CA CYS A 44 2.92 3.66 2.46
C CYS A 44 3.57 4.97 2.92
N ALA A 45 2.83 6.08 3.11
CA ALA A 45 3.39 7.33 3.59
C ALA A 45 3.91 7.21 5.04
N SER A 46 3.21 6.49 5.91
CA SER A 46 3.53 6.41 7.35
C SER A 46 3.60 5.01 7.93
N SER A 47 3.04 4.00 7.26
CA SER A 47 3.04 2.62 7.74
C SER A 47 4.18 1.81 7.12
N ARG A 48 4.67 0.82 7.86
CA ARG A 48 5.73 -0.10 7.43
C ARG A 48 5.35 -1.52 7.79
N MET A 49 5.72 -2.45 6.91
CA MET A 49 5.60 -3.89 7.15
C MET A 49 6.98 -4.45 7.47
N VAL A 50 7.10 -5.22 8.55
CA VAL A 50 8.32 -5.95 8.88
C VAL A 50 8.22 -7.34 8.26
N VAL A 51 9.14 -7.69 7.36
CA VAL A 51 9.15 -8.97 6.66
C VAL A 51 10.39 -9.78 7.08
N LYS A 52 10.17 -10.92 7.74
CA LYS A 52 11.21 -11.93 7.94
C LYS A 52 11.11 -13.00 6.86
N ARG A 53 11.82 -12.81 5.75
CA ARG A 53 11.89 -13.82 4.69
C ARG A 53 12.61 -15.07 5.21
N LYS A 54 12.18 -16.25 4.73
CA LYS A 54 12.81 -17.53 5.04
C LYS A 54 14.29 -17.47 4.63
N ASN A 55 15.18 -17.98 5.48
CA ASN A 55 16.64 -18.00 5.28
C ASN A 55 17.35 -16.63 5.18
N ALA A 56 16.64 -15.50 5.15
CA ALA A 56 17.29 -14.19 5.22
C ALA A 56 18.02 -14.04 6.58
N PRO A 57 19.19 -13.39 6.64
CA PRO A 57 19.90 -13.22 7.91
C PRO A 57 19.18 -12.26 8.86
N ARG A 58 18.45 -11.28 8.33
CA ARG A 58 17.74 -10.23 9.08
C ARG A 58 16.35 -9.95 8.48
N PRO A 59 15.42 -9.38 9.25
CA PRO A 59 14.16 -8.86 8.72
C PRO A 59 14.41 -7.58 7.90
N ALA A 60 13.53 -7.35 6.92
CA ALA A 60 13.50 -6.13 6.13
C ALA A 60 12.25 -5.30 6.48
N ILE A 61 12.39 -3.98 6.40
CA ILE A 61 11.28 -3.04 6.54
C ILE A 61 10.80 -2.67 5.15
N VAL A 62 9.54 -2.92 4.84
CA VAL A 62 8.95 -2.74 3.51
C VAL A 62 7.85 -1.67 3.57
N ALA A 63 7.83 -0.77 2.59
CA ALA A 63 6.87 0.32 2.49
C ALA A 63 5.46 -0.10 2.07
N CYS A 64 5.34 -1.20 1.30
CA CYS A 64 4.09 -1.66 0.73
C CYS A 64 3.78 -3.10 1.13
N THR A 65 2.61 -3.34 1.73
CA THR A 65 2.16 -4.69 2.10
C THR A 65 1.86 -5.59 0.91
N LEU A 66 1.52 -5.00 -0.23
CA LEU A 66 1.24 -5.73 -1.47
C LEU A 66 2.50 -6.10 -2.26
N LEU A 67 3.66 -5.53 -1.90
CA LEU A 67 4.93 -5.73 -2.62
C LEU A 67 6.06 -6.21 -1.69
N PRO A 68 5.86 -7.31 -0.93
CA PRO A 68 6.82 -7.79 0.06
C PRO A 68 8.17 -8.24 -0.51
N TYR A 69 8.27 -8.45 -1.82
CA TYR A 69 9.46 -8.97 -2.49
C TYR A 69 10.05 -7.98 -3.51
N SER A 70 9.52 -6.76 -3.60
CA SER A 70 10.06 -5.75 -4.50
C SER A 70 11.14 -4.93 -3.80
N ASP A 71 12.37 -5.01 -4.29
CA ASP A 71 13.52 -4.26 -3.75
C ASP A 71 13.28 -2.75 -3.78
N ALA A 72 12.50 -2.25 -4.75
CA ALA A 72 12.13 -0.84 -4.86
C ALA A 72 11.31 -0.30 -3.68
N PHE A 73 10.69 -1.20 -2.90
CA PHE A 73 9.89 -0.86 -1.71
C PHE A 73 10.56 -1.30 -0.41
N GLU A 74 11.77 -1.85 -0.47
CA GLU A 74 12.56 -2.20 0.71
C GLU A 74 13.29 -0.97 1.25
N MET A 75 13.01 -0.63 2.51
CA MET A 75 13.45 0.59 3.18
C MET A 75 14.56 0.34 4.21
N GLY A 76 15.26 -0.79 4.08
CA GLY A 76 16.35 -1.21 4.96
C GLY A 76 15.91 -2.09 6.14
N GLU A 77 16.76 -2.18 7.17
CA GLU A 77 16.62 -3.16 8.27
C GLU A 77 16.08 -2.55 9.58
N THR A 78 15.88 -1.23 9.65
CA THR A 78 15.47 -0.53 10.88
C THR A 78 14.27 0.37 10.64
N LEU A 79 13.43 0.53 11.66
CA LEU A 79 12.27 1.41 11.59
C LEU A 79 12.69 2.87 11.37
N THR A 80 13.68 3.36 12.12
CA THR A 80 14.19 4.73 11.97
C THR A 80 14.73 5.00 10.57
N GLY A 81 15.50 4.06 10.00
CA GLY A 81 16.02 4.19 8.63
C GLY A 81 14.93 4.15 7.56
N SER A 82 13.76 3.57 7.87
CA SER A 82 12.68 3.39 6.91
C SER A 82 11.77 4.60 6.70
N LEU A 83 11.94 5.68 7.47
CA LEU A 83 11.06 6.86 7.44
C LEU A 83 11.28 7.80 6.23
N GLY A 84 11.98 7.32 5.20
CA GLY A 84 12.23 8.07 3.97
C GLY A 84 11.02 8.13 3.01
N ALA A 85 11.16 8.97 1.99
CA ALA A 85 10.22 9.08 0.89
C ALA A 85 10.17 7.79 0.06
N ILE A 86 9.00 7.46 -0.48
CA ILE A 86 8.75 6.27 -1.30
C ILE A 86 8.25 6.70 -2.68
N ARG A 87 8.69 5.98 -3.71
CA ARG A 87 8.23 6.21 -5.09
C ARG A 87 6.94 5.44 -5.34
N LEU A 88 5.94 6.10 -5.90
CA LEU A 88 4.67 5.49 -6.32
C LEU A 88 4.77 4.96 -7.75
N ASN A 89 5.72 4.06 -8.00
CA ASN A 89 6.13 3.63 -9.35
C ASN A 89 5.73 2.19 -9.69
N HIS A 90 4.76 1.60 -8.97
CA HIS A 90 4.23 0.28 -9.27
C HIS A 90 2.80 0.37 -9.81
N PRO A 91 2.34 -0.51 -10.73
CA PRO A 91 0.95 -0.53 -11.19
C PRO A 91 -0.07 -0.57 -10.06
N HIS A 92 0.24 -1.23 -8.95
CA HIS A 92 -0.63 -1.24 -7.76
C HIS A 92 -0.75 0.12 -7.07
N CYS A 93 0.28 0.97 -7.11
CA CYS A 93 0.19 2.34 -6.61
C CYS A 93 -0.89 3.11 -7.35
N SER A 94 -0.90 3.01 -8.68
CA SER A 94 -1.90 3.68 -9.52
C SER A 94 -3.27 3.03 -9.37
N ARG A 95 -3.37 1.74 -9.68
CA ARG A 95 -4.63 1.01 -9.78
C ARG A 95 -5.37 0.87 -8.46
N PHE A 96 -4.69 0.73 -7.33
CA PHE A 96 -5.34 0.51 -6.03
C PHE A 96 -5.34 1.75 -5.17
N CYS A 97 -4.16 2.29 -4.87
CA CYS A 97 -4.02 3.32 -3.85
C CYS A 97 -4.48 4.71 -4.34
N VAL A 98 -3.90 5.19 -5.45
CA VAL A 98 -4.14 6.55 -5.93
C VAL A 98 -5.45 6.63 -6.70
N LEU A 99 -5.57 5.90 -7.81
CA LEU A 99 -6.75 5.96 -8.69
C LEU A 99 -7.86 4.97 -8.27
N GLY A 100 -7.51 3.88 -7.61
CA GLY A 100 -8.44 2.79 -7.27
C GLY A 100 -9.34 2.99 -6.07
N GLY A 101 -9.09 4.02 -5.25
CA GLY A 101 -9.91 4.29 -4.06
C GLY A 101 -9.78 3.25 -2.93
N ALA A 102 -8.86 2.29 -3.04
CA ALA A 102 -8.63 1.29 -2.00
C ALA A 102 -8.09 1.96 -0.72
N SER A 103 -8.76 1.70 0.40
CA SER A 103 -8.33 2.13 1.73
C SER A 103 -8.34 0.95 2.68
N CYS A 104 -7.21 0.69 3.34
CA CYS A 104 -7.13 -0.26 4.46
C CYS A 104 -7.53 0.39 5.80
N SER A 105 -7.85 1.69 5.81
CA SER A 105 -8.39 2.39 6.98
C SER A 105 -9.91 2.39 6.90
N ALA A 106 -10.57 1.94 7.97
CA ALA A 106 -12.01 2.08 8.12
C ALA A 106 -12.39 3.56 7.91
N LYS A 107 -13.46 3.80 7.14
CA LYS A 107 -14.06 5.14 7.11
C LYS A 107 -14.67 5.37 8.49
N ALA A 108 -14.23 6.42 9.17
CA ALA A 108 -14.92 6.93 10.35
C ALA A 108 -16.32 7.41 9.97
#